data_AF-A0A6A6RV20-F1
#
_entry.id   AF-A0A6A6RV20-F1
#
_cell.length_a   1.000
_cell.length_b   1.000
_cell.length_c   1.000
_cell.angle_alpha   90.00
_cell.angle_beta   90.00
_cell.angle_gamma   90.00
#
_symmetry.space_group_name_H-M   'P 1'
#
loop_
_entity.id
_entity.type
_entity.pdbx_description
1 polymer ?
#
loop_
_entity_poly.entity_id
_entity_poly.type
_entity_poly.pdbx_seq_one_letter_code
_entity_poly.pdbx_strand_id
1 'polypeptide(L)'
;MYKPAPPRPKKTNIVRTRTGCKECRRRRKKCDEKKPSCATCMKLGRRCEPVYPNLVFHTSTPGGQQKHTGHDLSIPPESASQRPACQTSHYSTQSSAESTLSPQGRNNNDQPESYIEQPDSLDGEHNLVSPRLFPGVLQHRNTTEPIRFYINVWRHQCLPALHLAFHPLESNNSSPRLIKDIIIALSACRLSRALPQKKICNALGIPGLVLRPDTGHEALSHQHYGKVMRKIANWSSEDFNVNPTFSVAILVLFCYLESSMGNFREFRVHSDGIKRMIQSFPQSAIVKGADPLAAWVEVEIQNWWRRVYFSTPEFHRTHDSLQLHTHLETVLNTADHRRATILLLLCESHRLSTMAVVSCWEDPEHTSLTEYAKLLEAQSTKLEDWLFRLPSFELPTSGDVEQEHTAYTDTGLRIQPLCFRSHISAMNFAYYITARAMQCYGPLELLQGADLNSAYEEVESWILVILQIAAGIDWAECVRLNIYTLGFANLLLACVLRSHSLAIGLWIQNWLEERLKGDEPEEGNFPVSQIMGALRLVNAERRDGRDVFALFQTVDDEGGCGKLGSYCSQRLVMLQVYGRCRVTGRKYSYRKAV
;
A
#
# COMPACT_ATOMS: atom_id res chain seq x y z
N MET A 1 -31.96 0.51 68.03
CA MET A 1 -31.41 1.11 66.79
C MET A 1 -31.22 0.00 65.75
N TYR A 2 -31.68 0.19 64.52
CA TYR A 2 -31.40 -0.75 63.43
C TYR A 2 -30.11 -0.36 62.68
N LYS A 3 -29.34 -1.35 62.20
CA LYS A 3 -28.12 -1.10 61.41
C LYS A 3 -28.50 -0.58 60.01
N PRO A 4 -27.68 0.29 59.39
CA PRO A 4 -27.94 0.78 58.03
C PRO A 4 -27.92 -0.37 57.02
N ALA A 5 -28.77 -0.28 56.00
CA ALA A 5 -28.86 -1.29 54.95
C ALA A 5 -27.56 -1.38 54.12
N PRO A 6 -27.14 -2.58 53.67
CA PRO A 6 -25.92 -2.74 52.88
C PRO A 6 -26.01 -2.02 51.52
N PRO A 7 -24.90 -1.50 51.00
CA PRO A 7 -24.89 -0.75 49.74
C PRO A 7 -25.32 -1.63 48.57
N ARG A 8 -26.25 -1.13 47.75
CA ARG A 8 -26.80 -1.84 46.60
C ARG A 8 -25.68 -2.15 45.59
N PRO A 9 -25.52 -3.42 45.13
CA PRO A 9 -24.50 -3.75 44.15
C PRO A 9 -24.70 -2.93 42.86
N LYS A 10 -23.61 -2.38 42.33
CA LYS A 10 -23.64 -1.59 41.08
C LYS A 10 -24.12 -2.49 39.94
N LYS A 11 -25.17 -2.08 39.22
CA LYS A 11 -25.62 -2.76 38.00
C LYS A 11 -24.49 -2.75 36.98
N THR A 12 -23.94 -3.94 36.71
CA THR A 12 -23.13 -4.40 35.57
C THR A 12 -22.26 -3.38 34.81
N ASN A 13 -21.00 -3.75 34.56
CA ASN A 13 -20.17 -3.09 33.55
C ASN A 13 -20.77 -3.30 32.14
N ILE A 14 -21.71 -2.43 31.75
CA ILE A 14 -22.22 -2.35 30.39
C ILE A 14 -21.14 -1.66 29.54
N VAL A 15 -20.21 -2.46 29.01
CA VAL A 15 -19.35 -2.05 27.90
C VAL A 15 -20.25 -1.64 26.74
N ARG A 16 -20.21 -0.36 26.36
CA ARG A 16 -21.01 0.17 25.24
C ARG A 16 -20.18 0.04 23.97
N THR A 17 -20.55 -0.90 23.11
CA THR A 17 -19.92 -1.07 21.79
C THR A 17 -20.11 0.20 20.95
N ARG A 18 -19.11 0.57 20.15
CA ARG A 18 -19.13 1.75 19.25
C ARG A 18 -19.63 1.40 17.84
N THR A 19 -20.40 0.32 17.70
CA THR A 19 -20.77 -0.34 16.43
C THR A 19 -22.27 -0.25 16.08
N GLY A 20 -23.19 -0.31 17.06
CA GLY A 20 -24.66 -0.24 16.83
C GLY A 20 -25.19 0.90 15.96
N CYS A 21 -26.41 0.74 15.39
CA CYS A 21 -27.00 1.71 14.46
C CYS A 21 -27.33 3.08 15.09
N LYS A 22 -27.47 4.14 14.27
CA LYS A 22 -27.72 5.54 14.71
C LYS A 22 -28.92 5.64 15.65
N GLU A 23 -30.05 5.01 15.29
CA GLU A 23 -31.30 5.07 16.07
C GLU A 23 -31.17 4.36 17.42
N CYS A 24 -30.47 3.22 17.50
CA CYS A 24 -30.19 2.56 18.78
C CYS A 24 -29.25 3.39 19.67
N ARG A 25 -28.20 4.02 19.10
CA ARG A 25 -27.32 4.94 19.85
C ARG A 25 -28.08 6.15 20.39
N ARG A 26 -28.83 6.83 19.52
CA ARG A 26 -29.67 8.01 19.85
C ARG A 26 -30.64 7.70 20.98
N ARG A 27 -31.25 6.50 20.97
CA ARG A 27 -32.19 6.04 22.01
C ARG A 27 -31.53 5.33 23.19
N ARG A 28 -30.20 5.26 23.23
CA ARG A 28 -29.38 4.62 24.27
C ARG A 28 -29.85 3.18 24.58
N LYS A 29 -30.21 2.42 23.53
CA LYS A 29 -30.60 1.00 23.61
C LYS A 29 -29.48 0.12 23.05
N LYS A 30 -29.35 -1.11 23.57
CA LYS A 30 -28.45 -2.11 22.98
C LYS A 30 -28.89 -2.39 21.55
N CYS A 31 -27.98 -2.29 20.60
CA CYS A 31 -28.17 -2.78 19.25
C CYS A 31 -27.81 -4.27 19.21
N ASP A 32 -28.51 -5.05 18.41
CA ASP A 32 -28.18 -6.44 18.07
C ASP A 32 -27.42 -6.55 16.75
N GLU A 33 -27.13 -5.41 16.10
CA GLU A 33 -26.17 -5.22 14.99
C GLU A 33 -26.38 -6.03 13.70
N LYS A 34 -27.45 -6.83 13.65
CA LYS A 34 -27.95 -7.50 12.44
C LYS A 34 -28.22 -6.50 11.30
N LYS A 35 -27.68 -6.81 10.12
CA LYS A 35 -27.99 -6.18 8.83
C LYS A 35 -29.18 -6.91 8.17
N PRO A 36 -29.98 -6.26 7.30
CA PRO A 36 -29.99 -4.83 6.99
C PRO A 36 -30.67 -3.97 8.07
N SER A 37 -31.39 -4.57 9.02
CA SER A 37 -32.05 -3.85 10.12
C SER A 37 -31.98 -4.65 11.41
N CYS A 38 -31.50 -4.01 12.49
CA CYS A 38 -31.41 -4.66 13.79
C CYS A 38 -32.81 -4.95 14.35
N ALA A 39 -32.97 -6.05 15.09
CA ALA A 39 -34.27 -6.48 15.62
C ALA A 39 -34.93 -5.41 16.50
N THR A 40 -34.13 -4.53 17.12
CA THR A 40 -34.64 -3.37 17.87
C THR A 40 -35.31 -2.33 16.96
N CYS A 41 -34.71 -1.96 15.82
CA CYS A 41 -35.32 -1.00 14.89
C CYS A 41 -36.49 -1.62 14.12
N MET A 42 -36.35 -2.88 13.71
CA MET A 42 -37.37 -3.70 13.05
C MET A 42 -38.66 -3.77 13.88
N LYS A 43 -38.57 -4.16 15.18
CA LYS A 43 -39.73 -4.22 16.10
C LYS A 43 -40.37 -2.86 16.40
N LEU A 44 -39.74 -1.75 16.00
CA LEU A 44 -40.17 -0.39 16.30
C LEU A 44 -40.55 0.41 15.05
N GLY A 45 -40.61 -0.23 13.88
CA GLY A 45 -40.97 0.42 12.61
C GLY A 45 -40.03 1.58 12.24
N ARG A 46 -38.75 1.48 12.60
CA ARG A 46 -37.75 2.55 12.41
C ARG A 46 -36.73 2.17 11.33
N ARG A 47 -36.37 3.15 10.48
CA ARG A 47 -35.22 3.04 9.56
C ARG A 47 -33.94 2.79 10.39
N CYS A 48 -33.27 1.67 10.13
CA CYS A 48 -32.08 1.26 10.86
C CYS A 48 -30.82 1.79 10.17
N GLU A 49 -30.53 3.09 10.32
CA GLU A 49 -29.33 3.67 9.69
C GLU A 49 -28.03 3.18 10.35
N PRO A 50 -27.09 2.57 9.60
CA PRO A 50 -25.78 2.19 10.12
C PRO A 50 -24.95 3.41 10.54
N VAL A 51 -23.86 3.16 11.27
CA VAL A 51 -22.85 4.18 11.57
C VAL A 51 -21.57 3.83 10.84
N TYR A 52 -21.40 4.45 9.69
CA TYR A 52 -20.16 4.49 8.93
C TYR A 52 -19.08 5.26 9.69
N PRO A 53 -17.79 5.07 9.35
CA PRO A 53 -16.66 5.57 10.14
C PRO A 53 -16.50 7.10 10.08
N ASN A 54 -17.30 7.82 10.86
CA ASN A 54 -16.89 9.12 11.39
C ASN A 54 -15.72 8.90 12.37
N LEU A 55 -14.50 8.88 11.83
CA LEU A 55 -13.25 8.72 12.55
C LEU A 55 -12.91 10.00 13.34
N VAL A 56 -13.67 10.26 14.40
CA VAL A 56 -13.43 11.40 15.29
C VAL A 56 -12.24 11.07 16.21
N PHE A 57 -11.04 11.42 15.74
CA PHE A 57 -9.80 11.31 16.50
C PHE A 57 -9.72 12.45 17.54
N HIS A 58 -10.09 12.14 18.78
CA HIS A 58 -9.79 13.03 19.90
C HIS A 58 -8.35 12.80 20.36
N THR A 59 -7.51 13.82 20.25
CA THR A 59 -6.18 13.85 20.86
C THR A 59 -6.32 13.90 22.38
N SER A 60 -6.11 12.78 23.05
CA SER A 60 -6.12 12.70 24.52
C SER A 60 -4.90 13.42 25.11
N THR A 61 -5.01 14.73 25.33
CA THR A 61 -3.98 15.55 26.01
C THR A 61 -3.75 15.01 27.43
N PRO A 62 -2.54 14.55 27.79
CA PRO A 62 -2.29 13.96 29.11
C PRO A 62 -2.04 15.04 30.17
N GLY A 63 -3.12 15.65 30.65
CA GLY A 63 -3.09 16.59 31.79
C GLY A 63 -4.35 17.45 31.89
N GLY A 64 -4.96 17.49 33.08
CA GLY A 64 -6.11 18.37 33.36
C GLY A 64 -7.27 17.71 34.10
N GLN A 65 -7.13 17.45 35.41
CA GLN A 65 -8.30 17.26 36.25
C GLN A 65 -8.98 18.61 36.51
N GLN A 66 -10.01 18.95 35.74
CA GLN A 66 -10.94 20.02 36.12
C GLN A 66 -12.36 19.46 36.22
N LYS A 67 -12.85 19.43 37.47
CA LYS A 67 -14.28 19.27 37.75
C LYS A 67 -14.95 20.61 37.48
N HIS A 68 -15.85 20.69 36.51
CA HIS A 68 -16.88 21.73 36.54
C HIS A 68 -18.27 21.13 36.39
N THR A 69 -19.16 21.60 37.26
CA THR A 69 -20.58 21.26 37.31
C THR A 69 -21.30 21.92 36.14
N GLY A 70 -22.24 21.21 35.53
CA GLY A 70 -23.08 21.80 34.48
C GLY A 70 -24.08 22.81 35.04
N HIS A 71 -24.45 23.77 34.20
CA HIS A 71 -25.74 24.44 34.29
C HIS A 71 -26.21 24.78 32.87
N ASP A 72 -27.52 24.67 32.62
CA ASP A 72 -28.14 25.22 31.41
C ASP A 72 -28.11 26.75 31.45
N LEU A 73 -27.99 27.38 30.27
CA LEU A 73 -28.78 28.54 29.87
C LEU A 73 -28.75 28.71 28.34
N SER A 74 -29.89 29.06 27.76
CA SER A 74 -30.08 29.34 26.33
C SER A 74 -30.64 30.76 26.16
N ILE A 75 -30.21 31.50 25.13
CA ILE A 75 -30.91 32.69 24.63
C ILE A 75 -30.48 32.99 23.16
N PRO A 76 -31.32 33.67 22.33
CA PRO A 76 -31.20 33.68 20.87
C PRO A 76 -30.32 34.84 20.31
N PRO A 77 -30.11 34.91 18.97
CA PRO A 77 -29.34 35.98 18.33
C PRO A 77 -30.15 37.26 18.10
N GLU A 78 -29.46 38.40 18.04
CA GLU A 78 -30.01 39.70 17.61
C GLU A 78 -29.08 40.36 16.58
N SER A 79 -29.54 41.42 15.89
CA SER A 79 -28.99 41.84 14.59
C SER A 79 -28.92 43.35 14.38
N ALA A 80 -28.29 43.74 13.26
CA ALA A 80 -28.27 45.07 12.62
C ALA A 80 -27.18 46.09 13.05
N SER A 81 -26.30 46.38 12.08
CA SER A 81 -25.92 47.73 11.61
C SER A 81 -25.42 48.82 12.57
N GLN A 82 -24.19 49.29 12.32
CA GLN A 82 -24.00 50.58 11.59
C GLN A 82 -22.59 50.77 10.99
N ARG A 83 -22.53 51.57 9.92
CA ARG A 83 -21.35 52.19 9.25
C ARG A 83 -21.33 53.69 9.63
N PRO A 84 -20.35 54.58 9.26
CA PRO A 84 -19.37 54.55 8.16
C PRO A 84 -17.94 55.03 8.61
N ALA A 85 -16.98 55.53 7.81
CA ALA A 85 -16.87 55.88 6.37
C ALA A 85 -15.41 55.92 5.87
N CYS A 86 -15.19 55.79 4.54
CA CYS A 86 -14.05 56.31 3.74
C CYS A 86 -12.62 55.83 4.08
N GLN A 87 -11.59 55.80 3.21
CA GLN A 87 -11.33 55.98 1.76
C GLN A 87 -9.92 55.35 1.48
N THR A 88 -9.30 55.18 0.30
CA THR A 88 -9.49 55.49 -1.15
C THR A 88 -9.14 54.22 -1.97
N SER A 89 -9.79 53.87 -3.10
CA SER A 89 -9.49 54.25 -4.51
C SER A 89 -8.00 54.36 -4.92
N HIS A 90 -7.53 53.87 -6.09
CA HIS A 90 -8.15 53.03 -7.13
C HIS A 90 -7.08 52.31 -8.01
N TYR A 91 -7.52 51.23 -8.67
CA TYR A 91 -6.98 50.57 -9.88
C TYR A 91 -6.07 51.36 -10.84
N SER A 92 -5.18 50.63 -11.53
CA SER A 92 -5.01 50.68 -13.01
C SER A 92 -4.36 49.40 -13.56
N THR A 93 -4.38 49.18 -14.89
CA THR A 93 -4.08 47.91 -15.59
C THR A 93 -3.61 48.22 -17.03
N GLN A 94 -3.27 47.20 -17.86
CA GLN A 94 -3.02 47.29 -19.33
C GLN A 94 -1.66 47.94 -19.74
N SER A 95 -1.10 47.85 -20.97
CA SER A 95 -1.18 46.96 -22.17
C SER A 95 -0.21 47.52 -23.25
N SER A 96 0.35 46.86 -24.29
CA SER A 96 0.74 45.47 -24.66
C SER A 96 1.55 45.57 -26.00
N ALA A 97 1.95 44.44 -26.63
CA ALA A 97 2.44 44.33 -28.03
C ALA A 97 3.83 44.99 -28.31
N GLU A 98 4.56 44.85 -29.43
CA GLU A 98 4.71 43.82 -30.51
C GLU A 98 6.06 44.11 -31.25
N SER A 99 6.98 43.14 -31.36
CA SER A 99 7.40 42.40 -32.59
C SER A 99 8.01 43.18 -33.79
N THR A 100 9.28 42.87 -34.14
CA THR A 100 9.85 43.06 -35.51
C THR A 100 11.08 42.13 -35.73
N LEU A 101 11.61 42.02 -36.95
CA LEU A 101 12.45 40.91 -37.42
C LEU A 101 13.84 41.33 -37.99
N SER A 102 14.90 40.58 -37.60
CA SER A 102 16.01 40.10 -38.46
C SER A 102 16.99 41.12 -39.13
N PRO A 103 18.10 40.71 -39.81
CA PRO A 103 18.84 39.42 -39.81
C PRO A 103 20.40 39.56 -39.72
N GLN A 104 21.10 38.41 -39.85
CA GLN A 104 22.51 38.20 -40.26
C GLN A 104 23.64 38.29 -39.21
N GLY A 105 24.66 37.42 -39.38
CA GLY A 105 25.87 37.35 -38.54
C GLY A 105 26.43 35.93 -38.37
N ARG A 106 27.10 35.37 -39.40
CA ARG A 106 27.93 34.17 -39.23
C ARG A 106 29.30 34.55 -38.67
N ASN A 107 29.87 33.71 -37.81
CA ASN A 107 31.18 33.09 -38.05
C ASN A 107 31.48 31.97 -37.04
N ASN A 108 32.19 30.95 -37.50
CA ASN A 108 32.95 30.04 -36.64
C ASN A 108 34.33 30.66 -36.38
N ASN A 109 35.00 30.23 -35.31
CA ASN A 109 36.41 29.81 -35.38
C ASN A 109 36.80 29.09 -34.08
N ASP A 110 37.88 28.31 -34.18
CA ASP A 110 38.30 27.35 -33.16
C ASP A 110 39.22 27.94 -32.06
N GLN A 111 39.39 27.10 -31.03
CA GLN A 111 40.49 26.93 -30.07
C GLN A 111 41.86 27.64 -30.31
N PRO A 112 42.75 27.68 -29.29
CA PRO A 112 42.51 27.65 -27.83
C PRO A 112 43.36 28.69 -27.04
N GLU A 113 42.99 29.00 -25.79
CA GLU A 113 43.92 29.65 -24.85
C GLU A 113 44.15 28.81 -23.58
N SER A 114 45.41 28.76 -23.17
CA SER A 114 45.91 28.00 -22.02
C SER A 114 45.71 28.76 -20.70
N TYR A 115 45.12 28.11 -19.70
CA TYR A 115 45.11 28.63 -18.33
C TYR A 115 46.26 28.06 -17.48
N ILE A 116 46.82 28.94 -16.65
CA ILE A 116 48.02 28.72 -15.84
C ILE A 116 47.66 28.00 -14.54
N GLU A 117 48.47 27.03 -14.12
CA GLU A 117 48.37 26.42 -12.79
C GLU A 117 48.84 27.39 -11.69
N GLN A 118 48.01 27.61 -10.66
CA GLN A 118 48.45 28.04 -9.33
C GLN A 118 47.69 27.25 -8.24
N PRO A 119 48.29 27.02 -7.06
CA PRO A 119 47.89 25.89 -6.20
C PRO A 119 47.00 26.23 -5.00
N ASP A 120 46.37 25.19 -4.48
CA ASP A 120 45.89 24.98 -3.10
C ASP A 120 45.05 26.07 -2.39
N SER A 121 43.74 25.82 -2.35
CA SER A 121 42.91 26.11 -1.17
C SER A 121 42.11 24.86 -0.79
N LEU A 122 42.35 24.33 0.42
CA LEU A 122 41.72 23.11 0.93
C LEU A 122 40.27 23.36 1.39
N ASP A 123 39.29 22.96 0.59
CA ASP A 123 37.91 22.75 1.05
C ASP A 123 37.29 21.49 0.42
N GLY A 124 36.59 20.71 1.24
CA GLY A 124 36.28 19.30 0.96
C GLY A 124 34.86 19.03 0.45
N GLU A 125 34.50 19.53 -0.73
CA GLU A 125 33.20 19.20 -1.35
C GLU A 125 33.23 17.95 -2.26
N HIS A 126 32.05 17.36 -2.42
CA HIS A 126 31.86 15.99 -2.89
C HIS A 126 32.23 15.74 -4.36
N ASN A 127 33.27 14.92 -4.59
CA ASN A 127 33.49 14.22 -5.86
C ASN A 127 32.44 13.10 -6.09
N LEU A 128 31.18 13.49 -6.29
CA LEU A 128 30.04 12.60 -6.57
C LEU A 128 30.07 12.12 -8.03
N VAL A 129 30.82 11.04 -8.29
CA VAL A 129 30.83 10.34 -9.58
C VAL A 129 29.41 9.91 -9.96
N SER A 130 28.94 10.31 -11.13
CA SER A 130 27.55 10.11 -11.56
C SER A 130 27.16 8.62 -11.63
N PRO A 131 26.04 8.19 -11.00
CA PRO A 131 25.58 6.79 -11.00
C PRO A 131 25.42 6.14 -12.39
N ARG A 132 25.26 6.95 -13.44
CA ARG A 132 25.10 6.51 -14.85
C ARG A 132 26.42 6.16 -15.54
N LEU A 133 27.58 6.53 -14.98
CA LEU A 133 28.91 6.26 -15.55
C LEU A 133 29.60 5.02 -14.95
N PHE A 134 29.11 4.52 -13.82
CA PHE A 134 29.81 3.53 -13.00
C PHE A 134 30.04 2.13 -13.60
N PRO A 135 29.11 1.51 -14.38
CA PRO A 135 29.23 0.07 -14.68
C PRO A 135 30.46 -0.37 -15.47
N GLY A 136 30.97 0.45 -16.40
CA GLY A 136 32.12 0.09 -17.25
C GLY A 136 33.48 0.39 -16.62
N VAL A 137 33.59 1.48 -15.86
CA VAL A 137 34.87 2.04 -15.39
C VAL A 137 35.54 1.16 -14.32
N LEU A 138 34.75 0.40 -13.56
CA LEU A 138 35.22 -0.35 -12.40
C LEU A 138 35.96 -1.67 -12.72
N GLN A 139 36.04 -2.10 -13.98
CA GLN A 139 36.79 -3.32 -14.33
C GLN A 139 38.32 -3.18 -14.18
N HIS A 140 38.88 -1.96 -14.07
CA HIS A 140 40.33 -1.74 -14.16
C HIS A 140 40.97 -0.90 -13.03
N ARG A 141 40.24 -0.31 -12.08
CA ARG A 141 40.84 0.44 -10.96
C ARG A 141 40.13 0.22 -9.62
N ASN A 142 40.93 -0.27 -8.65
CA ASN A 142 40.73 -0.32 -7.19
C ASN A 142 39.38 -0.88 -6.65
N THR A 143 39.42 -2.05 -6.01
CA THR A 143 38.24 -2.81 -5.57
C THR A 143 37.46 -2.19 -4.40
N THR A 144 38.02 -1.20 -3.69
CA THR A 144 37.41 -0.60 -2.50
C THR A 144 36.29 0.40 -2.83
N GLU A 145 36.45 1.22 -3.87
CA GLU A 145 35.47 2.25 -4.23
C GLU A 145 34.11 1.71 -4.71
N PRO A 146 34.02 0.64 -5.53
CA PRO A 146 32.75 -0.03 -5.81
C PRO A 146 31.97 -0.37 -4.54
N ILE A 147 32.67 -0.96 -3.56
CA ILE A 147 32.06 -1.47 -2.33
C ILE A 147 31.54 -0.31 -1.48
N ARG A 148 32.30 0.79 -1.38
CA ARG A 148 31.85 2.03 -0.72
C ARG A 148 30.60 2.62 -1.38
N PHE A 149 30.57 2.71 -2.71
CA PHE A 149 29.44 3.25 -3.46
C PHE A 149 28.14 2.48 -3.17
N TYR A 150 28.13 1.14 -3.30
CA TYR A 150 26.91 0.35 -3.06
C TYR A 150 26.53 0.28 -1.57
N ILE A 151 27.47 0.36 -0.63
CA ILE A 151 27.14 0.52 0.80
C ILE A 151 26.48 1.89 1.07
N ASN A 152 26.83 2.94 0.31
CA ASN A 152 26.15 4.23 0.39
C ASN A 152 24.73 4.17 -0.19
N VAL A 153 24.54 3.46 -1.30
CA VAL A 153 23.20 3.17 -1.87
C VAL A 153 22.33 2.42 -0.86
N TRP A 154 22.88 1.39 -0.20
CA TRP A 154 22.20 0.65 0.86
C TRP A 154 21.64 1.59 1.93
N ARG A 155 22.50 2.43 2.52
CA ARG A 155 22.17 3.39 3.58
C ARG A 155 21.01 4.33 3.23
N HIS A 156 21.01 4.86 2.01
CA HIS A 156 20.10 5.94 1.63
C HIS A 156 18.90 5.51 0.79
N GLN A 157 18.95 4.35 0.11
CA GLN A 157 17.91 3.90 -0.82
C GLN A 157 17.33 2.50 -0.55
N CYS A 158 18.03 1.64 0.21
CA CYS A 158 17.52 0.31 0.57
C CYS A 158 17.05 0.27 2.02
N LEU A 159 17.97 0.53 2.97
CA LEU A 159 17.73 0.38 4.39
C LEU A 159 16.52 1.18 4.92
N PRO A 160 16.28 2.44 4.52
CA PRO A 160 15.10 3.20 4.98
C PRO A 160 13.76 2.63 4.50
N ALA A 161 13.77 1.76 3.49
CA ALA A 161 12.60 1.10 2.91
C ALA A 161 12.46 -0.38 3.35
N LEU A 162 13.47 -0.94 4.01
CA LEU A 162 13.47 -2.31 4.53
C LEU A 162 12.86 -2.37 5.94
N HIS A 163 12.56 -3.59 6.41
CA HIS A 163 12.19 -3.81 7.81
C HIS A 163 13.37 -3.48 8.75
N LEU A 164 13.07 -3.00 9.97
CA LEU A 164 14.10 -2.50 10.91
C LEU A 164 15.15 -3.57 11.30
N ALA A 165 14.81 -4.85 11.17
CA ALA A 165 15.66 -6.02 11.36
C ALA A 165 17.04 -5.97 10.66
N PHE A 166 17.18 -5.18 9.58
CA PHE A 166 18.41 -5.14 8.78
C PHE A 166 19.37 -3.99 9.16
N HIS A 167 18.96 -3.05 10.03
CA HIS A 167 19.84 -1.98 10.51
C HIS A 167 21.11 -2.50 11.22
N PRO A 168 21.07 -3.57 12.04
CA PRO A 168 22.27 -4.15 12.66
C PRO A 168 23.31 -4.73 11.69
N LEU A 169 22.98 -4.93 10.40
CA LEU A 169 23.96 -5.41 9.41
C LEU A 169 24.97 -4.33 9.00
N GLU A 170 24.65 -3.06 9.23
CA GLU A 170 25.48 -1.92 8.84
C GLU A 170 26.55 -1.56 9.89
N SER A 171 26.25 -1.71 11.18
CA SER A 171 27.07 -1.19 12.29
C SER A 171 28.43 -1.88 12.46
N ASN A 172 28.64 -3.04 11.83
CA ASN A 172 29.90 -3.76 11.84
C ASN A 172 30.78 -3.39 10.63
N ASN A 173 31.79 -2.54 10.83
CA ASN A 173 32.86 -2.32 9.84
C ASN A 173 33.54 -3.66 9.45
N SER A 174 33.65 -4.58 10.41
CA SER A 174 34.15 -5.96 10.25
C SER A 174 33.14 -6.95 9.67
N SER A 175 31.98 -6.51 9.15
CA SER A 175 30.94 -7.38 8.58
C SER A 175 31.52 -8.38 7.57
N PRO A 176 31.26 -9.70 7.73
CA PRO A 176 31.74 -10.76 6.83
C PRO A 176 31.49 -10.47 5.35
N ARG A 177 32.37 -10.97 4.47
CA ARG A 177 32.25 -10.80 3.00
C ARG A 177 30.86 -11.14 2.46
N LEU A 178 30.22 -12.17 3.02
CA LEU A 178 28.84 -12.58 2.69
C LEU A 178 27.81 -11.44 2.85
N ILE A 179 27.90 -10.68 3.95
CA ILE A 179 27.01 -9.54 4.21
C ILE A 179 27.28 -8.42 3.20
N LYS A 180 28.56 -8.16 2.91
CA LYS A 180 28.96 -7.13 1.94
C LYS A 180 28.49 -7.50 0.53
N ASP A 181 28.57 -8.78 0.13
CA ASP A 181 28.06 -9.25 -1.15
C ASP A 181 26.52 -9.14 -1.27
N ILE A 182 25.73 -9.52 -0.25
CA ILE A 182 24.25 -9.39 -0.34
C ILE A 182 23.78 -7.93 -0.29
N ILE A 183 24.47 -7.07 0.48
CA ILE A 183 24.24 -5.62 0.50
C ILE A 183 24.50 -5.02 -0.90
N ILE A 184 25.60 -5.38 -1.55
CA ILE A 184 25.90 -4.94 -2.93
C ILE A 184 24.84 -5.44 -3.90
N ALA A 185 24.41 -6.71 -3.79
CA ALA A 185 23.40 -7.29 -4.67
C ALA A 185 22.06 -6.52 -4.62
N LEU A 186 21.50 -6.30 -3.43
CA LEU A 186 20.23 -5.59 -3.29
C LEU A 186 20.35 -4.09 -3.67
N SER A 187 21.50 -3.47 -3.41
CA SER A 187 21.76 -2.07 -3.76
C SER A 187 21.91 -1.86 -5.27
N ALA A 188 22.61 -2.76 -5.96
CA ALA A 188 22.69 -2.77 -7.41
C ALA A 188 21.32 -3.09 -8.04
N CYS A 189 20.54 -3.99 -7.45
CA CYS A 189 19.13 -4.19 -7.83
C CYS A 189 18.34 -2.86 -7.73
N ARG A 190 18.40 -2.14 -6.61
CA ARG A 190 17.71 -0.84 -6.44
C ARG A 190 18.11 0.18 -7.51
N LEU A 191 19.41 0.39 -7.75
CA LEU A 191 19.86 1.32 -8.78
C LEU A 191 19.44 0.90 -10.19
N SER A 192 19.46 -0.40 -10.51
CA SER A 192 18.98 -0.90 -11.79
C SER A 192 17.54 -0.47 -12.06
N ARG A 193 16.65 -0.64 -11.07
CA ARG A 193 15.24 -0.26 -11.21
C ARG A 193 15.03 1.26 -11.19
N ALA A 194 15.78 1.99 -10.36
CA ALA A 194 15.66 3.44 -10.14
C ALA A 194 16.34 4.31 -11.21
N LEU A 195 17.15 3.75 -12.11
CA LEU A 195 17.82 4.47 -13.20
C LEU A 195 17.35 3.97 -14.58
N PRO A 196 16.09 4.27 -14.98
CA PRO A 196 15.56 3.81 -16.25
C PRO A 196 16.36 4.32 -17.45
N GLN A 197 16.73 3.40 -18.33
CA GLN A 197 17.32 3.68 -19.62
C GLN A 197 16.24 3.75 -20.70
N LYS A 198 16.25 4.80 -21.52
CA LYS A 198 15.34 4.97 -22.66
C LYS A 198 15.85 4.17 -23.87
N LYS A 199 15.13 3.13 -24.26
CA LYS A 199 15.43 2.27 -25.42
C LYS A 199 14.41 2.52 -26.54
N ILE A 200 14.88 2.73 -27.76
CA ILE A 200 14.03 2.79 -28.96
C ILE A 200 13.57 1.36 -29.30
N CYS A 201 12.27 1.19 -29.51
CA CYS A 201 11.63 -0.07 -29.85
C CYS A 201 10.74 0.10 -31.09
N ASN A 202 11.04 -0.64 -32.16
CA ASN A 202 10.26 -0.63 -33.39
C ASN A 202 9.19 -1.72 -33.36
N ALA A 203 8.24 -1.61 -32.44
CA ALA A 203 7.05 -2.45 -32.42
C ALA A 203 6.00 -1.90 -33.40
N LEU A 204 5.45 -2.76 -34.27
CA LEU A 204 4.39 -2.42 -35.24
C LEU A 204 4.72 -1.21 -36.17
N GLY A 205 6.01 -0.92 -36.39
CA GLY A 205 6.45 0.14 -37.30
C GLY A 205 6.40 1.58 -36.74
N ILE A 206 5.90 1.77 -35.51
CA ILE A 206 5.90 3.07 -34.83
C ILE A 206 7.12 3.12 -33.88
N PRO A 207 8.02 4.13 -33.98
CA PRO A 207 9.15 4.26 -33.05
C PRO A 207 8.67 4.58 -31.62
N GLY A 208 8.63 3.56 -30.76
CA GLY A 208 8.26 3.69 -29.35
C GLY A 208 9.48 3.84 -28.45
N LEU A 209 9.46 4.84 -27.55
CA LEU A 209 10.42 4.92 -26.44
C LEU A 209 9.95 4.02 -25.30
N VAL A 210 10.72 2.97 -25.00
CA VAL A 210 10.44 2.01 -23.93
C VAL A 210 11.49 2.16 -22.83
N LEU A 211 11.05 2.30 -21.58
CA LEU A 211 11.94 2.30 -20.42
C LEU A 211 12.37 0.87 -20.09
N ARG A 212 13.66 0.68 -19.79
CA ARG A 212 14.20 -0.56 -19.22
C ARG A 212 15.07 -0.26 -18.00
N PRO A 213 15.26 -1.20 -17.06
CA PRO A 213 16.25 -1.07 -15.98
C PRO A 213 17.68 -0.85 -16.51
N ASP A 214 18.56 -0.26 -15.69
CA ASP A 214 19.98 -0.17 -16.02
C ASP A 214 20.62 -1.57 -15.97
N THR A 215 21.11 -2.04 -17.13
CA THR A 215 21.67 -3.39 -17.28
C THR A 215 23.05 -3.58 -16.66
N GLY A 216 23.78 -2.50 -16.37
CA GLY A 216 25.07 -2.58 -15.69
C GLY A 216 24.88 -2.89 -14.20
N HIS A 217 23.96 -2.13 -13.57
CA HIS A 217 23.51 -2.40 -12.20
C HIS A 217 22.78 -3.75 -12.09
N GLU A 218 22.00 -4.15 -13.09
CA GLU A 218 21.35 -5.48 -13.14
C GLU A 218 22.37 -6.63 -13.17
N ALA A 219 23.39 -6.53 -14.04
CA ALA A 219 24.43 -7.55 -14.15
C ALA A 219 25.25 -7.68 -12.86
N LEU A 220 25.59 -6.56 -12.20
CA LEU A 220 26.32 -6.57 -10.95
C LEU A 220 25.50 -7.18 -9.79
N SER A 221 24.19 -6.88 -9.74
CA SER A 221 23.25 -7.49 -8.79
C SER A 221 23.33 -9.03 -8.86
N HIS A 222 23.12 -9.59 -10.05
CA HIS A 222 23.19 -11.05 -10.26
C HIS A 222 24.60 -11.61 -10.00
N GLN A 223 25.67 -10.89 -10.33
CA GLN A 223 27.04 -11.31 -10.03
C GLN A 223 27.29 -11.45 -8.53
N HIS A 224 26.79 -10.52 -7.71
CA HIS A 224 26.96 -10.57 -6.26
C HIS A 224 25.99 -11.56 -5.60
N TYR A 225 24.71 -11.61 -6.01
CA TYR A 225 23.77 -12.67 -5.64
C TYR A 225 24.41 -14.06 -5.83
N GLY A 226 25.02 -14.30 -6.99
CA GLY A 226 25.70 -15.56 -7.30
C GLY A 226 26.98 -15.83 -6.48
N LYS A 227 27.56 -14.84 -5.79
CA LYS A 227 28.63 -15.07 -4.79
C LYS A 227 28.03 -15.53 -3.46
N VAL A 228 26.95 -14.87 -3.02
CA VAL A 228 26.24 -15.20 -1.77
C VAL A 228 25.67 -16.62 -1.85
N MET A 229 24.95 -16.95 -2.92
CA MET A 229 24.36 -18.28 -3.15
C MET A 229 25.40 -19.40 -3.13
N ARG A 230 26.51 -19.27 -3.88
CA ARG A 230 27.57 -20.28 -3.89
C ARG A 230 28.27 -20.47 -2.54
N LYS A 231 28.26 -19.48 -1.65
CA LYS A 231 28.79 -19.64 -0.30
C LYS A 231 27.80 -20.35 0.63
N ILE A 232 26.51 -20.08 0.50
CA ILE A 232 25.45 -20.69 1.34
C ILE A 232 25.09 -22.10 0.88
N ALA A 233 25.22 -22.41 -0.41
CA ALA A 233 25.08 -23.77 -0.94
C ALA A 233 26.11 -24.77 -0.36
N ASN A 234 27.17 -24.28 0.30
CA ASN A 234 28.17 -25.09 1.01
C ASN A 234 27.91 -25.17 2.53
N TRP A 235 26.81 -24.60 3.04
CA TRP A 235 26.45 -24.67 4.46
C TRP A 235 25.75 -25.99 4.79
N SER A 236 26.19 -26.64 5.86
CA SER A 236 25.51 -27.77 6.47
C SER A 236 24.31 -27.31 7.31
N SER A 237 23.43 -28.24 7.68
CA SER A 237 22.37 -27.99 8.66
C SER A 237 22.90 -27.47 10.01
N GLU A 238 24.15 -27.74 10.35
CA GLU A 238 24.79 -27.21 11.56
C GLU A 238 25.16 -25.73 11.38
N ASP A 239 25.77 -25.34 10.25
CA ASP A 239 26.08 -23.94 9.93
C ASP A 239 24.84 -23.04 9.98
N PHE A 240 23.71 -23.51 9.42
CA PHE A 240 22.43 -22.81 9.48
C PHE A 240 21.93 -22.60 10.92
N ASN A 241 22.21 -23.55 11.81
CA ASN A 241 21.76 -23.56 13.22
C ASN A 241 22.73 -22.87 14.20
N VAL A 242 23.99 -22.61 13.82
CA VAL A 242 24.94 -21.84 14.65
C VAL A 242 24.45 -20.41 14.89
N ASN A 243 23.78 -19.79 13.91
CA ASN A 243 23.11 -18.51 14.10
C ASN A 243 21.81 -18.45 13.27
N PRO A 244 20.68 -18.99 13.80
CA PRO A 244 19.43 -19.11 13.04
C PRO A 244 18.86 -17.74 12.64
N THR A 245 18.97 -16.72 13.50
CA THR A 245 18.53 -15.35 13.21
C THR A 245 19.28 -14.76 12.02
N PHE A 246 20.61 -14.95 11.95
CA PHE A 246 21.42 -14.51 10.81
C PHE A 246 21.08 -15.29 9.53
N SER A 247 20.97 -16.62 9.63
CA SER A 247 20.63 -17.49 8.51
C SER A 247 19.27 -17.10 7.89
N VAL A 248 18.24 -16.90 8.70
CA VAL A 248 16.93 -16.40 8.25
C VAL A 248 17.09 -15.01 7.63
N ALA A 249 17.75 -14.05 8.28
CA ALA A 249 17.91 -12.70 7.76
C ALA A 249 18.55 -12.66 6.35
N ILE A 250 19.53 -13.52 6.06
CA ILE A 250 20.12 -13.63 4.71
C ILE A 250 19.12 -14.22 3.70
N LEU A 251 18.34 -15.24 4.07
CA LEU A 251 17.28 -15.77 3.21
C LEU A 251 16.18 -14.73 2.93
N VAL A 252 15.84 -13.88 3.91
CA VAL A 252 14.88 -12.78 3.69
C VAL A 252 15.43 -11.71 2.74
N LEU A 253 16.74 -11.43 2.76
CA LEU A 253 17.35 -10.53 1.77
C LEU A 253 17.32 -11.11 0.35
N PHE A 254 17.41 -12.43 0.18
CA PHE A 254 17.09 -13.06 -1.11
C PHE A 254 15.61 -12.90 -1.45
N CYS A 255 14.69 -13.15 -0.52
CA CYS A 255 13.25 -12.93 -0.72
C CYS A 255 12.93 -11.50 -1.19
N TYR A 256 13.59 -10.46 -0.65
CA TYR A 256 13.45 -9.08 -1.14
C TYR A 256 14.05 -8.85 -2.53
N LEU A 257 15.14 -9.53 -2.89
CA LEU A 257 15.75 -9.41 -4.22
C LEU A 257 14.90 -10.10 -5.29
N GLU A 258 14.46 -11.34 -5.05
CA GLU A 258 13.53 -12.05 -5.95
C GLU A 258 12.19 -11.33 -6.05
N SER A 259 11.68 -10.79 -4.94
CA SER A 259 10.52 -9.88 -4.94
C SER A 259 10.75 -8.70 -5.87
N SER A 260 11.89 -8.01 -5.75
CA SER A 260 12.21 -6.83 -6.57
C SER A 260 12.30 -7.17 -8.07
N MET A 261 12.79 -8.36 -8.38
CA MET A 261 12.87 -8.88 -9.75
C MET A 261 11.61 -9.65 -10.18
N GLY A 262 10.53 -9.65 -9.40
CA GLY A 262 9.27 -10.34 -9.73
C GLY A 262 9.45 -11.84 -10.04
N ASN A 263 10.43 -12.49 -9.40
CA ASN A 263 10.85 -13.84 -9.68
C ASN A 263 10.19 -14.83 -8.71
N PHE A 264 8.88 -15.01 -8.87
CA PHE A 264 8.03 -15.77 -7.94
C PHE A 264 8.39 -17.26 -7.80
N ARG A 265 9.19 -17.82 -8.72
CA ARG A 265 9.71 -19.19 -8.62
C ARG A 265 10.87 -19.28 -7.63
N GLU A 266 11.94 -18.55 -7.85
CA GLU A 266 13.11 -18.59 -6.97
C GLU A 266 12.79 -17.97 -5.59
N PHE A 267 11.87 -16.99 -5.54
CA PHE A 267 11.28 -16.51 -4.30
C PHE A 267 10.73 -17.65 -3.40
N ARG A 268 9.97 -18.59 -3.98
CA ARG A 268 9.44 -19.75 -3.25
C ARG A 268 10.54 -20.65 -2.71
N VAL A 269 11.65 -20.83 -3.44
CA VAL A 269 12.79 -21.64 -2.99
C VAL A 269 13.35 -21.13 -1.66
N HIS A 270 13.55 -19.81 -1.54
CA HIS A 270 14.04 -19.17 -0.30
C HIS A 270 12.98 -19.16 0.80
N SER A 271 11.74 -18.79 0.47
CA SER A 271 10.64 -18.72 1.45
C SER A 271 10.29 -20.08 2.03
N ASP A 272 10.22 -21.13 1.22
CA ASP A 272 9.95 -22.49 1.70
C ASP A 272 11.16 -23.06 2.46
N GLY A 273 12.38 -22.55 2.20
CA GLY A 273 13.55 -22.75 3.06
C GLY A 273 13.30 -22.20 4.47
N ILE A 274 12.86 -20.96 4.57
CA ILE A 274 12.49 -20.32 5.85
C ILE A 274 11.35 -21.09 6.55
N LYS A 275 10.30 -21.51 5.84
CA LYS A 275 9.19 -22.31 6.41
C LYS A 275 9.70 -23.61 7.03
N ARG A 276 10.56 -24.36 6.33
CA ARG A 276 11.18 -25.59 6.84
C ARG A 276 12.10 -25.34 8.04
N MET A 277 12.79 -24.21 8.10
CA MET A 277 13.61 -23.82 9.25
C MET A 277 12.75 -23.45 10.47
N ILE A 278 11.66 -22.70 10.30
CA ILE A 278 10.73 -22.37 11.40
C ILE A 278 10.15 -23.64 12.04
N GLN A 279 9.86 -24.67 11.24
CA GLN A 279 9.34 -25.96 11.72
C GLN A 279 10.34 -26.76 12.58
N SER A 280 11.65 -26.54 12.44
CA SER A 280 12.69 -27.20 13.24
C SER A 280 13.21 -26.35 14.41
N PHE A 281 12.85 -25.07 14.48
CA PHE A 281 13.36 -24.15 15.48
C PHE A 281 12.68 -24.29 16.85
N PRO A 282 13.44 -24.29 17.97
CA PRO A 282 12.85 -24.19 19.30
C PRO A 282 12.21 -22.81 19.49
N GLN A 283 11.17 -22.72 20.34
CA GLN A 283 10.41 -21.49 20.59
C GLN A 283 11.30 -20.29 20.96
N SER A 284 12.40 -20.52 21.67
CA SER A 284 13.37 -19.48 22.05
C SER A 284 14.19 -18.93 20.86
N ALA A 285 14.37 -19.70 19.79
CA ALA A 285 14.96 -19.22 18.54
C ALA A 285 13.95 -18.42 17.71
N ILE A 286 12.68 -18.83 17.68
CA ILE A 286 11.59 -18.07 17.02
C ILE A 286 11.45 -16.68 17.67
N VAL A 287 11.46 -16.60 19.00
CA VAL A 287 11.42 -15.30 19.73
C VAL A 287 12.68 -14.45 19.46
N LYS A 288 13.88 -15.05 19.41
CA LYS A 288 15.13 -14.35 19.04
C LYS A 288 15.24 -14.01 17.54
N GLY A 289 14.35 -14.55 16.72
CA GLY A 289 14.27 -14.32 15.27
C GLY A 289 13.09 -13.46 14.87
N ALA A 290 12.37 -12.85 15.82
CA ALA A 290 11.10 -12.17 15.57
C ALA A 290 11.20 -11.12 14.45
N ASP A 291 12.16 -10.20 14.52
CA ASP A 291 12.29 -9.08 13.57
C ASP A 291 12.53 -9.55 12.11
N PRO A 292 13.48 -10.46 11.79
CA PRO A 292 13.61 -10.97 10.42
C PRO A 292 12.47 -11.92 10.04
N LEU A 293 11.80 -12.60 10.98
CA LEU A 293 10.59 -13.39 10.67
C LEU A 293 9.37 -12.49 10.36
N ALA A 294 9.27 -11.31 10.97
CA ALA A 294 8.30 -10.29 10.59
C ALA A 294 8.59 -9.77 9.18
N ALA A 295 9.85 -9.44 8.88
CA ALA A 295 10.29 -9.04 7.55
C ALA A 295 10.01 -10.10 6.47
N TRP A 296 10.20 -11.38 6.80
CA TRP A 296 9.83 -12.51 5.94
C TRP A 296 8.33 -12.52 5.64
N VAL A 297 7.48 -12.38 6.67
CA VAL A 297 6.02 -12.32 6.51
C VAL A 297 5.59 -11.12 5.67
N GLU A 298 6.20 -9.94 5.86
CA GLU A 298 5.91 -8.77 5.02
C GLU A 298 6.19 -9.04 3.53
N VAL A 299 7.32 -9.68 3.19
CA VAL A 299 7.68 -9.96 1.80
C VAL A 299 6.96 -11.19 1.20
N GLU A 300 6.63 -12.21 2.00
CA GLU A 300 5.75 -13.32 1.60
C GLU A 300 4.38 -12.79 1.17
N ILE A 301 3.76 -11.97 2.02
CA ILE A 301 2.44 -11.41 1.80
C ILE A 301 2.45 -10.36 0.67
N GLN A 302 3.54 -9.60 0.51
CA GLN A 302 3.76 -8.74 -0.67
C GLN A 302 3.78 -9.57 -1.97
N ASN A 303 4.46 -10.72 -2.01
CA ASN A 303 4.54 -11.56 -3.20
C ASN A 303 3.21 -12.24 -3.52
N TRP A 304 2.49 -12.71 -2.51
CA TRP A 304 1.13 -13.22 -2.69
C TRP A 304 0.22 -12.16 -3.32
N TRP A 305 0.20 -10.94 -2.77
CA TRP A 305 -0.64 -9.85 -3.30
C TRP A 305 -0.32 -9.53 -4.75
N ARG A 306 0.96 -9.48 -5.14
CA ARG A 306 1.34 -9.20 -6.53
C ARG A 306 0.91 -10.27 -7.54
N ARG A 307 0.44 -11.46 -7.11
CA ARG A 307 -0.21 -12.43 -7.99
C ARG A 307 -1.74 -12.28 -8.05
N VAL A 308 -2.40 -11.69 -7.05
CA VAL A 308 -3.87 -11.66 -6.88
C VAL A 308 -4.67 -11.28 -8.14
N TYR A 309 -4.36 -10.15 -8.78
CA TYR A 309 -5.06 -9.69 -10.00
C TYR A 309 -4.44 -10.24 -11.30
N PHE A 310 -3.32 -10.94 -11.16
CA PHE A 310 -2.40 -11.32 -12.23
C PHE A 310 -2.15 -12.84 -12.25
N SER A 311 -3.14 -13.57 -11.72
CA SER A 311 -3.30 -15.02 -11.70
C SER A 311 -4.66 -15.40 -12.27
N THR A 312 -4.96 -16.70 -12.34
CA THR A 312 -6.29 -17.25 -12.64
C THR A 312 -7.19 -17.32 -11.41
N PRO A 313 -8.50 -17.62 -11.55
CA PRO A 313 -9.38 -18.01 -10.43
C PRO A 313 -8.88 -19.24 -9.66
N GLU A 314 -8.24 -20.19 -10.35
CA GLU A 314 -7.68 -21.43 -9.78
C GLU A 314 -6.66 -21.13 -8.66
N PHE A 315 -5.81 -20.10 -8.83
CA PHE A 315 -4.86 -19.64 -7.81
C PHE A 315 -5.55 -19.23 -6.50
N HIS A 316 -6.76 -18.66 -6.57
CA HIS A 316 -7.53 -18.26 -5.39
C HIS A 316 -8.24 -19.42 -4.71
N ARG A 317 -8.58 -20.48 -5.46
CA ARG A 317 -9.10 -21.74 -4.87
C ARG A 317 -8.01 -22.61 -4.24
N THR A 318 -6.82 -22.64 -4.84
CA THR A 318 -5.71 -23.53 -4.43
C THR A 318 -4.77 -22.92 -3.40
N HIS A 319 -4.82 -21.61 -3.16
CA HIS A 319 -4.09 -21.02 -2.03
C HIS A 319 -4.78 -21.33 -0.70
N ASP A 320 -4.05 -22.03 0.16
CA ASP A 320 -4.33 -22.15 1.59
C ASP A 320 -4.56 -20.77 2.24
N SER A 321 -5.17 -20.79 3.43
CA SER A 321 -5.30 -19.58 4.25
C SER A 321 -3.93 -19.02 4.60
N LEU A 322 -3.79 -17.69 4.57
CA LEU A 322 -2.54 -16.98 4.88
C LEU A 322 -2.24 -16.96 6.40
N GLN A 323 -2.68 -18.00 7.12
CA GLN A 323 -2.46 -18.21 8.54
C GLN A 323 -1.04 -18.69 8.80
N LEU A 324 -0.41 -18.10 9.80
CA LEU A 324 0.91 -18.50 10.27
C LEU A 324 0.81 -19.61 11.31
N HIS A 325 1.91 -20.34 11.50
CA HIS A 325 2.04 -21.27 12.63
C HIS A 325 1.78 -20.53 13.95
N THR A 326 0.99 -21.10 14.86
CA THR A 326 0.42 -20.42 16.05
C THR A 326 1.46 -19.70 16.92
N HIS A 327 2.66 -20.28 17.03
CA HIS A 327 3.77 -19.68 17.75
C HIS A 327 4.33 -18.41 17.10
N LEU A 328 4.35 -18.35 15.76
CA LEU A 328 4.74 -17.16 15.02
C LEU A 328 3.65 -16.09 15.05
N GLU A 329 2.37 -16.47 14.93
CA GLU A 329 1.24 -15.53 15.13
C GLU A 329 1.30 -14.89 16.54
N THR A 330 1.68 -15.66 17.57
CA THR A 330 1.87 -15.12 18.94
C THR A 330 3.01 -14.10 19.01
N VAL A 331 4.13 -14.34 18.32
CA VAL A 331 5.31 -13.45 18.30
C VAL A 331 5.08 -12.18 17.47
N LEU A 332 4.31 -12.26 16.38
CA LEU A 332 4.00 -11.13 15.50
C LEU A 332 2.79 -10.28 15.93
N ASN A 333 2.09 -10.67 17.01
CA ASN A 333 1.02 -9.86 17.62
C ASN A 333 1.53 -8.85 18.67
N THR A 334 2.86 -8.70 18.83
CA THR A 334 3.46 -7.65 19.67
C THR A 334 3.35 -6.26 19.04
N ALA A 335 3.67 -5.22 19.83
CA ALA A 335 3.62 -3.84 19.36
C ALA A 335 4.61 -3.55 18.21
N ASP A 336 5.75 -4.24 18.17
CA ASP A 336 6.86 -3.89 17.28
C ASP A 336 6.66 -4.42 15.84
N HIS A 337 5.79 -5.43 15.68
CA HIS A 337 5.54 -6.12 14.42
C HIS A 337 4.21 -5.72 13.74
N ARG A 338 3.61 -4.57 14.13
CA ARG A 338 2.29 -4.08 13.66
C ARG A 338 2.09 -4.18 12.14
N ARG A 339 3.13 -3.99 11.33
CA ARG A 339 3.04 -4.03 9.86
C ARG A 339 2.83 -5.44 9.30
N ALA A 340 3.58 -6.43 9.77
CA ALA A 340 3.35 -7.83 9.41
C ALA A 340 1.90 -8.25 9.74
N THR A 341 1.39 -7.87 10.92
CA THR A 341 0.00 -8.15 11.34
C THR A 341 -1.03 -7.51 10.39
N ILE A 342 -0.88 -6.22 10.04
CA ILE A 342 -1.89 -5.55 9.21
C ILE A 342 -1.89 -6.02 7.76
N LEU A 343 -0.73 -6.38 7.22
CA LEU A 343 -0.61 -6.96 5.88
C LEU A 343 -1.26 -8.35 5.81
N LEU A 344 -1.05 -9.21 6.81
CA LEU A 344 -1.77 -10.50 6.92
C LEU A 344 -3.28 -10.31 6.92
N LEU A 345 -3.81 -9.42 7.78
CA LEU A 345 -5.24 -9.17 7.92
C LEU A 345 -5.85 -8.59 6.64
N LEU A 346 -5.16 -7.67 5.98
CA LEU A 346 -5.53 -7.14 4.66
C LEU A 346 -5.61 -8.25 3.62
N CYS A 347 -4.57 -9.07 3.51
CA CYS A 347 -4.43 -10.04 2.43
C CYS A 347 -5.36 -11.24 2.61
N GLU A 348 -5.54 -11.75 3.82
CA GLU A 348 -6.52 -12.82 4.09
C GLU A 348 -7.96 -12.31 3.90
N SER A 349 -8.26 -11.07 4.31
CA SER A 349 -9.56 -10.44 4.00
C SER A 349 -9.78 -10.29 2.50
N HIS A 350 -8.74 -9.97 1.73
CA HIS A 350 -8.84 -9.90 0.27
C HIS A 350 -9.04 -11.30 -0.33
N ARG A 351 -8.24 -12.31 0.08
CA ARG A 351 -8.34 -13.70 -0.38
C ARG A 351 -9.76 -14.24 -0.19
N LEU A 352 -10.27 -14.16 1.04
CA LEU A 352 -11.63 -14.60 1.39
C LEU A 352 -12.70 -13.93 0.53
N SER A 353 -12.60 -12.62 0.29
CA SER A 353 -13.57 -11.92 -0.56
C SER A 353 -13.41 -12.25 -2.05
N THR A 354 -12.20 -12.51 -2.55
CA THR A 354 -11.98 -12.90 -3.96
C THR A 354 -12.47 -14.32 -4.20
N MET A 355 -12.22 -15.25 -3.26
CA MET A 355 -12.81 -16.59 -3.28
C MET A 355 -14.34 -16.54 -3.31
N ALA A 356 -14.96 -15.68 -2.50
CA ALA A 356 -16.41 -15.49 -2.51
C ALA A 356 -16.95 -15.04 -3.89
N VAL A 357 -16.24 -14.15 -4.58
CA VAL A 357 -16.56 -13.76 -5.97
C VAL A 357 -16.39 -14.95 -6.92
N VAL A 358 -15.27 -15.68 -6.84
CA VAL A 358 -14.95 -16.82 -7.72
C VAL A 358 -15.99 -17.95 -7.59
N SER A 359 -16.31 -18.38 -6.36
CA SER A 359 -17.32 -19.41 -6.10
C SER A 359 -18.69 -19.04 -6.69
N CYS A 360 -19.10 -17.76 -6.60
CA CYS A 360 -20.36 -17.26 -7.18
C CYS A 360 -20.45 -17.32 -8.72
N TRP A 361 -19.39 -17.67 -9.43
CA TRP A 361 -19.39 -17.92 -10.89
C TRP A 361 -19.17 -19.39 -11.24
N GLU A 362 -18.35 -20.12 -10.48
CA GLU A 362 -18.02 -21.52 -10.77
C GLU A 362 -19.10 -22.49 -10.26
N ASP A 363 -19.66 -22.25 -9.07
CA ASP A 363 -20.79 -22.99 -8.51
C ASP A 363 -21.87 -22.02 -7.99
N PRO A 364 -22.66 -21.41 -8.89
CA PRO A 364 -23.65 -20.40 -8.51
C PRO A 364 -24.86 -20.97 -7.77
N GLU A 365 -25.04 -22.31 -7.72
CA GLU A 365 -26.20 -22.96 -7.11
C GLU A 365 -25.93 -23.41 -5.66
N HIS A 366 -24.72 -23.88 -5.35
CA HIS A 366 -24.35 -24.34 -4.00
C HIS A 366 -23.55 -23.31 -3.18
N THR A 367 -23.00 -22.25 -3.80
CA THR A 367 -22.20 -21.24 -3.09
C THR A 367 -23.01 -20.46 -2.06
N SER A 368 -22.76 -20.74 -0.77
CA SER A 368 -23.28 -19.97 0.36
C SER A 368 -22.29 -18.90 0.81
N LEU A 369 -22.54 -17.64 0.43
CA LEU A 369 -21.78 -16.48 0.90
C LEU A 369 -21.78 -16.29 2.43
N THR A 370 -22.72 -16.94 3.14
CA THR A 370 -22.83 -16.92 4.61
C THR A 370 -21.59 -17.44 5.33
N GLU A 371 -20.81 -18.34 4.71
CA GLU A 371 -19.56 -18.83 5.31
C GLU A 371 -18.44 -17.79 5.18
N TYR A 372 -18.24 -17.25 3.98
CA TYR A 372 -17.32 -16.13 3.75
C TYR A 372 -17.64 -14.92 4.64
N ALA A 373 -18.92 -14.62 4.88
CA ALA A 373 -19.34 -13.58 5.82
C ALA A 373 -18.78 -13.78 7.24
N LYS A 374 -18.84 -15.01 7.78
CA LYS A 374 -18.31 -15.35 9.11
C LYS A 374 -16.79 -15.24 9.15
N LEU A 375 -16.10 -15.66 8.09
CA LEU A 375 -14.65 -15.60 7.99
C LEU A 375 -14.16 -14.15 7.90
N LEU A 376 -14.83 -13.29 7.13
CA LEU A 376 -14.56 -11.85 7.07
C LEU A 376 -14.85 -11.14 8.41
N GLU A 377 -15.91 -11.52 9.12
CA GLU A 377 -16.22 -10.98 10.46
C GLU A 377 -15.15 -11.37 11.52
N ALA A 378 -14.57 -12.58 11.40
CA ALA A 378 -13.45 -13.00 12.23
C ALA A 378 -12.17 -12.16 11.95
N GLN A 379 -11.89 -11.84 10.68
CA GLN A 379 -10.79 -10.91 10.34
C GLN A 379 -11.09 -9.47 10.78
N SER A 380 -12.35 -9.03 10.71
CA SER A 380 -12.81 -7.73 11.23
C SER A 380 -12.54 -7.61 12.73
N THR A 381 -12.81 -8.68 13.49
CA THR A 381 -12.54 -8.75 14.93
C THR A 381 -11.04 -8.61 15.24
N LYS A 382 -10.16 -9.33 14.52
CA LYS A 382 -8.69 -9.18 14.65
C LYS A 382 -8.21 -7.77 14.26
N LEU A 383 -8.86 -7.15 13.27
CA LEU A 383 -8.52 -5.82 12.75
C LEU A 383 -8.92 -4.68 13.69
N GLU A 384 -10.01 -4.81 14.44
CA GLU A 384 -10.38 -3.87 15.50
C GLU A 384 -9.45 -3.96 16.71
N ASP A 385 -8.98 -5.17 17.05
CA ASP A 385 -7.97 -5.41 18.09
C ASP A 385 -6.57 -4.85 17.70
N TRP A 386 -6.20 -4.92 16.41
CA TRP A 386 -5.02 -4.23 15.88
C TRP A 386 -5.14 -2.70 16.01
N LEU A 387 -6.28 -2.12 15.61
CA LEU A 387 -6.51 -0.67 15.72
C LEU A 387 -6.51 -0.21 17.19
N PHE A 388 -7.05 -1.01 18.10
CA PHE A 388 -7.04 -0.70 19.54
C PHE A 388 -5.62 -0.65 20.14
N ARG A 389 -4.66 -1.41 19.57
CA ARG A 389 -3.24 -1.37 19.93
C ARG A 389 -2.43 -0.27 19.21
N LEU A 390 -3.03 0.52 18.33
CA LEU A 390 -2.31 1.51 17.53
C LEU A 390 -1.97 2.77 18.37
N PRO A 391 -0.68 3.20 18.44
CA PRO A 391 -0.30 4.40 19.19
C PRO A 391 -0.95 5.68 18.65
N SER A 392 -1.24 6.64 19.53
CA SER A 392 -1.91 7.90 19.16
C SER A 392 -1.11 8.79 18.20
N PHE A 393 0.20 8.54 18.02
CA PHE A 393 1.04 9.22 17.03
C PHE A 393 1.04 8.56 15.64
N GLU A 394 0.53 7.32 15.52
CA GLU A 394 0.33 6.62 14.24
C GLU A 394 -1.09 6.85 13.66
N LEU A 395 -1.98 7.46 14.44
CA LEU A 395 -3.29 7.92 13.98
C LEU A 395 -3.15 9.17 13.07
N PRO A 396 -4.15 9.45 12.22
CA PRO A 396 -4.18 10.67 11.42
C PRO A 396 -4.10 11.94 12.26
N THR A 397 -3.44 12.96 11.72
CA THR A 397 -3.35 14.29 12.33
C THR A 397 -4.58 15.12 11.99
N SER A 398 -5.32 15.58 13.02
CA SER A 398 -6.31 16.64 12.85
C SER A 398 -5.66 17.88 12.25
N GLY A 399 -6.22 18.42 11.17
CA GLY A 399 -5.79 19.68 10.58
C GLY A 399 -6.73 20.82 10.95
N ASP A 400 -6.17 21.98 11.33
CA ASP A 400 -6.91 23.20 11.67
C ASP A 400 -7.37 23.96 10.41
N VAL A 401 -8.00 23.25 9.48
CA VAL A 401 -8.51 23.79 8.21
C VAL A 401 -10.02 23.95 8.28
N GLU A 402 -10.54 25.06 7.76
CA GLU A 402 -11.98 25.31 7.68
C GLU A 402 -12.72 24.18 6.94
N GLN A 403 -13.99 23.95 7.31
CA GLN A 403 -14.67 22.67 7.13
C GLN A 403 -15.18 22.37 5.70
N GLU A 404 -14.28 22.35 4.71
CA GLU A 404 -14.57 21.78 3.39
C GLU A 404 -14.65 20.25 3.48
N HIS A 405 -15.85 19.70 3.30
CA HIS A 405 -16.07 18.26 3.38
C HIS A 405 -15.71 17.52 2.08
N THR A 406 -15.20 16.29 2.20
CA THR A 406 -15.16 15.32 1.11
C THR A 406 -16.58 15.11 0.55
N ALA A 407 -16.79 15.45 -0.71
CA ALA A 407 -18.13 15.62 -1.30
C ALA A 407 -18.17 15.28 -2.78
N TYR A 408 -19.31 14.78 -3.22
CA TYR A 408 -19.68 14.74 -4.64
C TYR A 408 -20.13 16.14 -5.08
N THR A 409 -19.57 16.64 -6.18
CA THR A 409 -19.88 17.93 -6.80
C THR A 409 -20.33 17.72 -8.25
N ASP A 410 -20.98 18.72 -8.85
CA ASP A 410 -21.39 18.67 -10.26
C ASP A 410 -20.20 18.45 -11.23
N THR A 411 -18.99 18.79 -10.77
CA THR A 411 -17.71 18.64 -11.49
C THR A 411 -16.96 17.34 -11.18
N GLY A 412 -17.42 16.51 -10.25
CA GLY A 412 -16.78 15.23 -9.91
C GLY A 412 -16.74 14.93 -8.40
N LEU A 413 -15.59 14.43 -7.93
CA LEU A 413 -15.39 14.03 -6.54
C LEU A 413 -14.32 14.92 -5.89
N ARG A 414 -14.72 15.71 -4.89
CA ARG A 414 -13.80 16.54 -4.09
C ARG A 414 -13.37 15.76 -2.85
N ILE A 415 -12.06 15.63 -2.66
CA ILE A 415 -11.44 14.88 -1.58
C ILE A 415 -10.62 15.84 -0.70
N GLN A 416 -10.88 15.84 0.61
CA GLN A 416 -10.05 16.53 1.59
C GLN A 416 -8.87 15.62 2.01
N PRO A 417 -7.61 16.10 2.07
CA PRO A 417 -6.46 15.29 2.46
C PRO A 417 -6.53 14.84 3.93
N LEU A 418 -6.04 13.62 4.20
CA LEU A 418 -5.89 13.05 5.54
C LEU A 418 -4.40 12.77 5.81
N CYS A 419 -3.79 13.63 6.63
CA CYS A 419 -2.35 13.63 6.87
C CYS A 419 -1.96 12.77 8.08
N PHE A 420 -0.67 12.41 8.15
CA PHE A 420 -0.06 11.61 9.22
C PHE A 420 1.31 12.16 9.59
N ARG A 421 1.82 11.77 10.77
CA ARG A 421 3.17 12.16 11.23
C ARG A 421 4.32 11.48 10.49
N SER A 422 4.05 10.40 9.74
CA SER A 422 5.04 9.71 8.92
C SER A 422 4.38 8.92 7.80
N HIS A 423 5.12 8.69 6.71
CA HIS A 423 4.73 7.78 5.63
C HIS A 423 4.46 6.35 6.13
N ILE A 424 5.22 5.88 7.12
CA ILE A 424 5.03 4.56 7.76
C ILE A 424 3.63 4.46 8.41
N SER A 425 3.21 5.50 9.13
CA SER A 425 1.88 5.59 9.72
C SER A 425 0.78 5.65 8.65
N ALA A 426 0.96 6.47 7.62
CA ALA A 426 0.02 6.60 6.51
C ALA A 426 -0.19 5.26 5.78
N MET A 427 0.89 4.55 5.45
CA MET A 427 0.83 3.23 4.79
C MET A 427 0.20 2.16 5.69
N ASN A 428 0.58 2.08 6.98
CA ASN A 428 -0.01 1.11 7.90
C ASN A 428 -1.52 1.35 8.08
N PHE A 429 -1.96 2.62 8.14
CA PHE A 429 -3.38 2.96 8.20
C PHE A 429 -4.10 2.76 6.86
N ALA A 430 -3.42 2.98 5.73
CA ALA A 430 -3.93 2.65 4.40
C ALA A 430 -4.20 1.14 4.24
N TYR A 431 -3.33 0.28 4.79
CA TYR A 431 -3.58 -1.16 4.86
C TYR A 431 -4.81 -1.49 5.71
N TYR A 432 -5.00 -0.84 6.87
CA TYR A 432 -6.21 -0.97 7.70
C TYR A 432 -7.49 -0.57 6.94
N ILE A 433 -7.51 0.59 6.29
CA ILE A 433 -8.68 1.07 5.53
C ILE A 433 -9.00 0.15 4.36
N THR A 434 -7.97 -0.31 3.64
CA THR A 434 -8.16 -1.28 2.53
C THR A 434 -8.68 -2.61 3.07
N ALA A 435 -8.23 -3.07 4.24
CA ALA A 435 -8.72 -4.29 4.87
C ALA A 435 -10.20 -4.18 5.26
N ARG A 436 -10.64 -3.04 5.83
CA ARG A 436 -12.06 -2.77 6.08
C ARG A 436 -12.88 -2.77 4.78
N ALA A 437 -12.38 -2.14 3.72
CA ALA A 437 -13.03 -2.19 2.42
C ALA A 437 -13.12 -3.62 1.85
N MET A 438 -12.12 -4.48 2.10
CA MET A 438 -12.19 -5.88 1.69
C MET A 438 -13.22 -6.69 2.50
N GLN A 439 -13.37 -6.41 3.80
CA GLN A 439 -14.30 -7.06 4.72
C GLN A 439 -15.78 -6.67 4.52
N CYS A 440 -16.06 -5.56 3.82
CA CYS A 440 -17.42 -5.12 3.56
C CYS A 440 -18.21 -6.15 2.72
N TYR A 441 -19.16 -6.84 3.36
CA TYR A 441 -19.92 -7.93 2.76
C TYR A 441 -20.94 -7.49 1.68
N GLY A 442 -21.51 -6.29 1.82
CA GLY A 442 -22.62 -5.79 0.97
C GLY A 442 -22.48 -6.00 -0.54
N PRO A 443 -21.33 -5.67 -1.18
CA PRO A 443 -21.14 -5.92 -2.61
C PRO A 443 -21.28 -7.40 -3.00
N LEU A 444 -20.90 -8.34 -2.12
CA LEU A 444 -21.03 -9.77 -2.40
C LEU A 444 -22.51 -10.20 -2.41
N GLU A 445 -23.37 -9.60 -1.59
CA GLU A 445 -24.82 -9.88 -1.56
C GLU A 445 -25.49 -9.61 -2.92
N LEU A 446 -24.95 -8.70 -3.74
CA LEU A 446 -25.42 -8.42 -5.10
C LEU A 446 -25.25 -9.61 -6.05
N LEU A 447 -24.29 -10.50 -5.79
CA LEU A 447 -24.03 -11.71 -6.58
C LEU A 447 -25.08 -12.81 -6.33
N GLN A 448 -25.84 -12.67 -5.24
CA GLN A 448 -27.02 -13.46 -4.87
C GLN A 448 -28.34 -12.67 -5.01
N GLY A 449 -28.31 -11.43 -5.54
CA GLY A 449 -29.51 -10.69 -5.94
C GLY A 449 -30.01 -9.59 -5.00
N ALA A 450 -29.20 -9.10 -4.06
CA ALA A 450 -29.57 -7.98 -3.18
C ALA A 450 -29.75 -6.62 -3.90
N ASP A 451 -30.27 -5.63 -3.15
CA ASP A 451 -30.47 -4.25 -3.60
C ASP A 451 -29.14 -3.50 -3.82
N LEU A 452 -29.05 -2.79 -4.94
CA LEU A 452 -27.84 -2.12 -5.44
C LEU A 452 -27.36 -0.98 -4.54
N ASN A 453 -28.25 -0.11 -4.10
CA ASN A 453 -27.85 1.18 -3.54
C ASN A 453 -27.37 1.07 -2.08
N SER A 454 -27.94 0.14 -1.31
CA SER A 454 -27.52 -0.11 0.07
C SER A 454 -26.26 -0.97 0.20
N ALA A 455 -25.96 -1.81 -0.80
CA ALA A 455 -24.81 -2.72 -0.80
C ALA A 455 -23.44 -2.02 -0.81
N TYR A 456 -23.32 -0.87 -1.48
CA TYR A 456 -22.04 -0.16 -1.64
C TYR A 456 -21.78 0.94 -0.58
N GLU A 457 -22.79 1.39 0.16
CA GLU A 457 -22.67 2.53 1.10
C GLU A 457 -21.55 2.32 2.14
N GLU A 458 -21.41 1.11 2.68
CA GLU A 458 -20.36 0.78 3.65
C GLU A 458 -18.96 0.80 3.04
N VAL A 459 -18.76 0.09 1.93
CA VAL A 459 -17.43 -0.05 1.31
C VAL A 459 -16.95 1.27 0.70
N GLU A 460 -17.84 2.04 0.08
CA GLU A 460 -17.47 3.33 -0.49
C GLU A 460 -17.19 4.38 0.58
N SER A 461 -17.78 4.28 1.79
CA SER A 461 -17.37 5.11 2.93
C SER A 461 -15.91 4.87 3.35
N TRP A 462 -15.44 3.61 3.34
CA TRP A 462 -14.03 3.29 3.59
C TRP A 462 -13.12 3.69 2.42
N ILE A 463 -13.60 3.54 1.17
CA ILE A 463 -12.83 3.94 -0.01
C ILE A 463 -12.65 5.46 -0.06
N LEU A 464 -13.65 6.26 0.32
CA LEU A 464 -13.46 7.71 0.44
C LEU A 464 -12.29 8.03 1.38
N VAL A 465 -12.14 7.32 2.51
CA VAL A 465 -10.97 7.49 3.40
C VAL A 465 -9.65 7.10 2.71
N ILE A 466 -9.58 6.03 1.90
CA ILE A 466 -8.32 5.74 1.16
C ILE A 466 -7.98 6.86 0.17
N LEU A 467 -8.97 7.53 -0.41
CA LEU A 467 -8.74 8.71 -1.26
C LEU A 467 -8.26 9.91 -0.46
N GLN A 468 -8.76 10.13 0.77
CA GLN A 468 -8.24 11.18 1.64
C GLN A 468 -6.77 10.96 1.98
N ILE A 469 -6.35 9.71 2.24
CA ILE A 469 -4.93 9.36 2.40
C ILE A 469 -4.18 9.62 1.08
N ALA A 470 -4.73 9.22 -0.06
CA ALA A 470 -4.14 9.47 -1.39
C ALA A 470 -3.94 10.97 -1.69
N ALA A 471 -4.83 11.84 -1.20
CA ALA A 471 -4.71 13.28 -1.34
C ALA A 471 -3.69 13.92 -0.37
N GLY A 472 -3.36 13.25 0.75
CA GLY A 472 -2.42 13.73 1.76
C GLY A 472 -1.03 13.07 1.75
N ILE A 473 -0.82 12.00 0.98
CA ILE A 473 0.44 11.24 0.94
C ILE A 473 1.39 11.74 -0.16
N ASP A 474 2.68 11.83 0.17
CA ASP A 474 3.72 12.18 -0.81
C ASP A 474 4.02 10.99 -1.73
N TRP A 475 3.92 11.22 -3.04
CA TRP A 475 4.22 10.23 -4.07
C TRP A 475 5.72 9.91 -4.15
N ALA A 476 6.60 10.88 -3.87
CA ALA A 476 8.04 10.63 -3.82
C ALA A 476 8.40 9.70 -2.65
N GLU A 477 7.78 9.88 -1.48
CA GLU A 477 7.86 8.95 -0.36
C GLU A 477 7.34 7.55 -0.74
N CYS A 478 6.20 7.43 -1.45
CA CYS A 478 5.71 6.14 -1.98
C CYS A 478 6.77 5.43 -2.85
N VAL A 479 7.29 6.08 -3.89
CA VAL A 479 8.29 5.49 -4.81
C VAL A 479 9.62 5.18 -4.10
N ARG A 480 9.98 5.97 -3.08
CA ARG A 480 11.21 5.80 -2.30
C ARG A 480 11.12 4.65 -1.29
N LEU A 481 10.04 4.61 -0.50
CA LEU A 481 9.89 3.77 0.69
C LEU A 481 9.06 2.50 0.47
N ASN A 482 8.07 2.50 -0.44
CA ASN A 482 7.20 1.33 -0.59
C ASN A 482 7.84 0.16 -1.34
N ILE A 483 9.03 0.32 -1.92
CA ILE A 483 9.68 -0.68 -2.79
C ILE A 483 9.69 -2.12 -2.22
N TYR A 484 9.89 -2.28 -0.92
CA TYR A 484 9.94 -3.60 -0.26
C TYR A 484 8.65 -3.97 0.50
N THR A 485 7.56 -3.22 0.34
CA THR A 485 6.24 -3.50 0.93
C THR A 485 5.11 -3.36 -0.11
N LEU A 486 3.85 -3.59 0.28
CA LEU A 486 2.70 -3.42 -0.60
C LEU A 486 2.51 -1.94 -0.98
N GLY A 487 2.60 -1.63 -2.27
CA GLY A 487 2.49 -0.28 -2.81
C GLY A 487 1.08 0.32 -2.76
N PHE A 488 1.00 1.63 -2.57
CA PHE A 488 -0.25 2.38 -2.44
C PHE A 488 -1.12 2.33 -3.71
N ALA A 489 -0.51 2.32 -4.91
CA ALA A 489 -1.26 2.22 -6.16
C ALA A 489 -2.02 0.88 -6.28
N ASN A 490 -1.50 -0.19 -5.68
CA ASN A 490 -2.17 -1.50 -5.63
C ASN A 490 -3.36 -1.51 -4.65
N LEU A 491 -3.29 -0.73 -3.55
CA LEU A 491 -4.42 -0.55 -2.64
C LEU A 491 -5.59 0.16 -3.34
N LEU A 492 -5.29 1.18 -4.15
CA LEU A 492 -6.29 1.88 -4.95
C LEU A 492 -6.97 0.96 -5.97
N LEU A 493 -6.23 0.03 -6.60
CA LEU A 493 -6.81 -0.99 -7.49
C LEU A 493 -7.76 -1.95 -6.76
N ALA A 494 -7.38 -2.39 -5.55
CA ALA A 494 -8.23 -3.22 -4.69
C ALA A 494 -9.55 -2.52 -4.37
N CYS A 495 -9.46 -1.27 -3.89
CA CYS A 495 -10.61 -0.43 -3.60
C CYS A 495 -11.49 -0.18 -4.84
N VAL A 496 -10.88 0.03 -6.01
CA VAL A 496 -11.62 0.14 -7.28
C VAL A 496 -12.47 -1.11 -7.54
N LEU A 497 -11.94 -2.32 -7.39
CA LEU A 497 -12.70 -3.56 -7.63
C LEU A 497 -13.83 -3.82 -6.60
N ARG A 498 -13.98 -2.95 -5.60
CA ARG A 498 -15.04 -3.04 -4.57
C ARG A 498 -16.03 -1.87 -4.59
N SER A 499 -15.92 -0.96 -5.55
CA SER A 499 -16.78 0.20 -5.73
C SER A 499 -17.65 0.08 -7.00
N HIS A 500 -18.82 0.72 -7.02
CA HIS A 500 -19.62 0.96 -8.22
C HIS A 500 -19.50 2.41 -8.74
N SER A 501 -19.11 3.35 -7.87
CA SER A 501 -18.98 4.78 -8.19
C SER A 501 -17.96 5.04 -9.29
N LEU A 502 -18.45 5.50 -10.44
CA LEU A 502 -17.60 5.95 -11.55
C LEU A 502 -16.76 7.17 -11.15
N ALA A 503 -17.26 8.03 -10.27
CA ALA A 503 -16.51 9.21 -9.82
C ALA A 503 -15.30 8.83 -8.96
N ILE A 504 -15.43 7.82 -8.07
CA ILE A 504 -14.28 7.23 -7.34
C ILE A 504 -13.27 6.67 -8.35
N GLY A 505 -13.73 5.87 -9.32
CA GLY A 505 -12.88 5.27 -10.33
C GLY A 505 -12.12 6.29 -11.20
N LEU A 506 -12.78 7.38 -11.61
CA LEU A 506 -12.16 8.45 -12.40
C LEU A 506 -11.21 9.33 -11.57
N TRP A 507 -11.53 9.59 -10.29
CA TRP A 507 -10.61 10.32 -9.39
C TRP A 507 -9.29 9.57 -9.24
N ILE A 508 -9.35 8.26 -8.98
CA ILE A 508 -8.17 7.39 -8.87
C ILE A 508 -7.40 7.34 -10.19
N GLN A 509 -8.10 7.32 -11.33
CA GLN A 509 -7.47 7.31 -12.64
C GLN A 509 -6.68 8.60 -12.87
N ASN A 510 -7.30 9.76 -12.66
CA ASN A 510 -6.64 11.06 -12.83
C ASN A 510 -5.43 11.20 -11.88
N TRP A 511 -5.59 10.82 -10.60
CA TRP A 511 -4.53 10.85 -9.59
C TRP A 511 -3.30 10.02 -10.02
N LEU A 512 -3.52 8.80 -10.54
CA LEU A 512 -2.44 7.96 -11.07
C LEU A 512 -1.88 8.48 -12.41
N GLU A 513 -2.71 9.01 -13.31
CA GLU A 513 -2.27 9.56 -14.60
C GLU A 513 -1.41 10.83 -14.45
N GLU A 514 -1.62 11.63 -13.40
CA GLU A 514 -0.73 12.73 -13.03
C GLU A 514 0.65 12.25 -12.60
N ARG A 515 0.69 11.20 -11.77
CA ARG A 515 1.91 10.66 -11.17
C ARG A 515 2.73 9.82 -12.15
N LEU A 516 2.09 9.27 -13.17
CA LEU A 516 2.71 8.61 -14.33
C LEU A 516 3.35 9.57 -15.35
N LYS A 517 3.36 10.89 -15.12
CA LYS A 517 4.05 11.87 -15.99
C LYS A 517 5.57 11.95 -15.74
N GLY A 518 6.04 11.38 -14.64
CA GLY A 518 7.47 11.31 -14.30
C GLY A 518 8.22 10.21 -15.05
N ASP A 519 9.50 10.04 -14.72
CA ASP A 519 10.34 8.94 -15.24
C ASP A 519 10.27 7.68 -14.33
N GLU A 520 9.36 7.64 -13.34
CA GLU A 520 9.17 6.56 -12.37
C GLU A 520 8.16 5.48 -12.86
N PRO A 521 8.60 4.30 -13.36
CA PRO A 521 7.69 3.29 -13.91
C PRO A 521 6.99 2.41 -12.86
N GLU A 522 7.46 2.41 -11.60
CA GLU A 522 7.04 1.48 -10.56
C GLU A 522 6.81 2.13 -9.19
N GLU A 523 5.83 1.61 -8.47
CA GLU A 523 5.57 1.86 -7.05
C GLU A 523 5.28 0.51 -6.37
N GLY A 524 5.75 0.29 -5.14
CA GLY A 524 5.66 -1.04 -4.49
C GLY A 524 6.39 -2.19 -5.22
N ASN A 525 7.40 -1.87 -6.05
CA ASN A 525 7.99 -2.80 -7.02
C ASN A 525 6.93 -3.39 -7.98
N PHE A 526 5.96 -2.59 -8.42
CA PHE A 526 4.94 -2.99 -9.39
C PHE A 526 4.76 -1.94 -10.50
N PRO A 527 4.62 -2.32 -11.79
CA PRO A 527 4.40 -1.38 -12.89
C PRO A 527 3.06 -0.65 -12.77
N VAL A 528 3.11 0.66 -12.51
CA VAL A 528 1.89 1.47 -12.31
C VAL A 528 1.08 1.59 -13.61
N SER A 529 1.73 1.42 -14.77
CA SER A 529 1.08 1.29 -16.08
C SER A 529 0.14 0.07 -16.22
N GLN A 530 0.45 -1.05 -15.55
CA GLN A 530 -0.44 -2.23 -15.55
C GLN A 530 -1.69 -2.00 -14.70
N ILE A 531 -1.55 -1.31 -13.57
CA ILE A 531 -2.68 -0.84 -12.75
C ILE A 531 -3.57 0.10 -13.58
N MET A 532 -2.96 1.02 -14.33
CA MET A 532 -3.67 1.97 -15.18
C MET A 532 -4.50 1.28 -16.28
N GLY A 533 -3.99 0.22 -16.90
CA GLY A 533 -4.73 -0.59 -17.88
C GLY A 533 -5.98 -1.23 -17.27
N ALA A 534 -5.82 -1.91 -16.13
CA ALA A 534 -6.94 -2.52 -15.39
C ALA A 534 -7.99 -1.48 -14.95
N LEU A 535 -7.54 -0.33 -14.44
CA LEU A 535 -8.40 0.76 -13.99
C LEU A 535 -9.24 1.37 -15.12
N ARG A 536 -8.62 1.65 -16.27
CA ARG A 536 -9.31 2.16 -17.47
C ARG A 536 -10.38 1.18 -17.97
N LEU A 537 -10.12 -0.13 -17.89
CA LEU A 537 -11.11 -1.17 -18.19
C LEU A 537 -12.31 -1.12 -17.22
N VAL A 538 -12.09 -1.09 -15.91
CA VAL A 538 -13.19 -1.00 -14.92
C VAL A 538 -14.00 0.28 -15.11
N ASN A 539 -13.35 1.41 -15.39
CA ASN A 539 -14.04 2.68 -15.64
C ASN A 539 -14.84 2.68 -16.96
N ALA A 540 -14.42 1.94 -17.98
CA ALA A 540 -15.20 1.73 -19.20
C ALA A 540 -16.46 0.89 -18.92
N GLU A 541 -16.34 -0.24 -18.21
CA GLU A 541 -17.48 -1.08 -17.82
C GLU A 541 -18.54 -0.28 -17.03
N ARG A 542 -18.10 0.59 -16.10
CA ARG A 542 -18.98 1.46 -15.30
C ARG A 542 -19.74 2.50 -16.13
N ARG A 543 -19.11 3.07 -17.17
CA ARG A 543 -19.77 4.03 -18.09
C ARG A 543 -20.94 3.38 -18.82
N ASP A 544 -20.80 2.10 -19.16
CA ASP A 544 -21.85 1.30 -19.78
C ASP A 544 -22.86 0.70 -18.77
N GLY A 545 -22.85 1.14 -17.50
CA GLY A 545 -23.77 0.64 -16.47
C GLY A 545 -23.50 -0.80 -16.00
N ARG A 546 -22.23 -1.24 -16.03
CA ARG A 546 -21.79 -2.55 -15.54
C ARG A 546 -20.81 -2.42 -14.37
N ASP A 547 -20.89 -3.35 -13.42
CA ASP A 547 -20.01 -3.44 -12.26
C ASP A 547 -18.99 -4.57 -12.44
N VAL A 548 -17.72 -4.32 -12.14
CA VAL A 548 -16.65 -5.33 -12.17
C VAL A 548 -16.30 -5.74 -10.74
N PHE A 549 -16.34 -7.04 -10.47
CA PHE A 549 -16.07 -7.63 -9.15
C PHE A 549 -14.67 -8.25 -9.07
N ALA A 550 -14.15 -8.77 -10.18
CA ALA A 550 -12.78 -9.27 -10.27
C ALA A 550 -12.22 -9.18 -11.69
N LEU A 551 -10.88 -9.16 -11.74
CA LEU A 551 -10.06 -9.25 -12.94
C LEU A 551 -9.00 -10.33 -12.69
N PHE A 552 -8.81 -11.22 -13.66
CA PHE A 552 -7.84 -12.31 -13.62
C PHE A 552 -7.08 -12.41 -14.94
N GLN A 553 -5.86 -12.94 -14.93
CA GLN A 553 -5.23 -13.39 -16.17
C GLN A 553 -5.92 -14.66 -16.70
N THR A 554 -5.86 -14.86 -18.02
CA THR A 554 -6.46 -16.03 -18.68
C THR A 554 -5.62 -17.31 -18.59
N VAL A 555 -4.39 -17.21 -18.12
CA VAL A 555 -3.41 -18.28 -17.88
C VAL A 555 -2.65 -17.93 -16.61
N ASP A 556 -2.24 -18.91 -15.81
CA ASP A 556 -1.29 -18.70 -14.73
C ASP A 556 0.10 -19.14 -15.21
N ASP A 557 0.97 -18.18 -15.50
CA ASP A 557 2.37 -18.42 -15.91
C ASP A 557 3.32 -18.45 -14.69
N GLU A 558 2.77 -18.79 -13.52
CA GLU A 558 3.42 -18.76 -12.20
C GLU A 558 3.97 -17.39 -11.76
N GLY A 559 3.61 -16.30 -12.47
CA GLY A 559 4.15 -14.95 -12.24
C GLY A 559 5.20 -14.52 -13.27
N GLY A 560 5.39 -15.30 -14.34
CA GLY A 560 6.22 -14.98 -15.50
C GLY A 560 7.70 -15.29 -15.31
N CYS A 561 8.53 -14.78 -16.22
CA CYS A 561 9.97 -15.07 -16.28
C CYS A 561 10.86 -14.08 -15.47
N GLY A 562 10.25 -13.32 -14.55
CA GLY A 562 10.94 -12.25 -13.82
C GLY A 562 11.22 -11.00 -14.66
N LYS A 563 11.73 -9.97 -14.00
CA LYS A 563 11.87 -8.60 -14.51
C LYS A 563 13.27 -8.32 -15.06
N LEU A 564 13.79 -9.28 -15.83
CA LEU A 564 15.15 -9.21 -16.41
C LEU A 564 15.14 -8.30 -17.65
N GLY A 565 15.88 -7.20 -17.61
CA GLY A 565 15.89 -6.17 -18.66
C GLY A 565 14.53 -5.50 -18.90
N SER A 566 13.60 -5.60 -17.94
CA SER A 566 12.18 -5.24 -18.06
C SER A 566 11.62 -4.72 -16.73
N TYR A 567 10.59 -3.87 -16.77
CA TYR A 567 9.81 -3.55 -15.57
C TYR A 567 8.67 -4.54 -15.31
N CYS A 568 8.21 -5.25 -16.34
CA CYS A 568 7.14 -6.24 -16.26
C CYS A 568 7.72 -7.67 -16.21
N SER A 569 7.29 -8.51 -15.25
CA SER A 569 7.60 -9.95 -15.21
C SER A 569 6.64 -10.77 -16.07
N GLN A 570 5.37 -10.35 -16.09
CA GLN A 570 4.30 -10.87 -16.94
C GLN A 570 3.88 -9.78 -17.93
N ARG A 571 3.38 -10.18 -19.11
CA ARG A 571 2.67 -9.27 -20.01
C ARG A 571 1.17 -9.43 -19.80
N LEU A 572 0.50 -8.41 -19.28
CA LEU A 572 -0.94 -8.30 -19.49
C LEU A 572 -1.18 -8.10 -20.99
N VAL A 573 -1.76 -9.12 -21.61
CA VAL A 573 -2.28 -9.08 -22.99
C VAL A 573 -3.79 -9.32 -22.99
N MET A 574 -4.29 -10.05 -21.99
CA MET A 574 -5.71 -10.40 -21.87
C MET A 574 -6.11 -10.58 -20.39
N LEU A 575 -7.23 -9.99 -20.00
CA LEU A 575 -7.89 -10.22 -18.72
C LEU A 575 -9.24 -10.93 -18.92
N GLN A 576 -9.54 -11.85 -18.02
CA GLN A 576 -10.88 -12.39 -17.81
C GLN A 576 -11.62 -11.47 -16.82
N VAL A 577 -12.70 -10.84 -17.28
CA VAL A 577 -13.52 -9.90 -16.51
C VAL A 577 -14.67 -10.65 -15.85
N TYR A 578 -14.92 -10.41 -14.56
CA TYR A 578 -16.08 -10.93 -13.82
C TYR A 578 -16.94 -9.75 -13.39
N GLY A 579 -18.17 -9.65 -13.89
CA GLY A 579 -19.01 -8.48 -13.66
C GLY A 579 -20.53 -8.71 -13.70
N ARG A 580 -21.29 -7.67 -13.36
CA ARG A 580 -22.76 -7.68 -13.27
C ARG A 580 -23.36 -6.47 -14.00
N CYS A 581 -24.40 -6.70 -14.79
CA CYS A 581 -25.16 -5.60 -15.39
C CYS A 581 -26.10 -5.00 -14.34
N ARG A 582 -26.04 -3.66 -14.11
CA ARG A 582 -26.89 -2.99 -13.10
C ARG A 582 -28.38 -3.13 -13.39
N VAL A 583 -28.77 -2.94 -14.66
CA VAL A 583 -30.18 -2.91 -15.09
C VAL A 583 -30.83 -4.29 -15.05
N THR A 584 -30.11 -5.34 -15.45
CA THR A 584 -30.69 -6.71 -15.55
C THR A 584 -30.34 -7.61 -14.35
N GLY A 585 -29.44 -7.17 -13.46
CA GLY A 585 -28.90 -7.97 -12.36
C GLY A 585 -28.03 -9.16 -12.81
N ARG A 586 -27.92 -9.45 -14.11
CA ARG A 586 -27.24 -10.64 -14.65
C ARG A 586 -25.72 -10.55 -14.45
N LYS A 587 -25.15 -11.61 -13.90
CA LYS A 587 -23.70 -11.90 -13.90
C LYS A 587 -23.25 -12.21 -15.33
N TYR A 588 -22.03 -11.83 -15.67
CA TYR A 588 -21.35 -12.15 -16.92
C TYR A 588 -19.87 -12.44 -16.67
N SER A 589 -19.21 -13.11 -17.61
CA SER A 589 -17.76 -13.15 -17.68
C SER A 589 -17.30 -13.17 -19.14
N TYR A 590 -16.23 -12.42 -19.45
CA TYR A 590 -15.71 -12.33 -20.82
C TYR A 590 -14.20 -12.02 -20.83
N ARG A 591 -13.54 -12.22 -21.98
CA ARG A 591 -12.11 -11.93 -22.18
C ARG A 591 -11.90 -10.61 -22.89
N LYS A 592 -10.99 -9.78 -22.38
CA LYS A 592 -10.68 -8.44 -22.91
C LYS A 592 -9.19 -8.27 -23.09
N ALA A 593 -8.76 -7.80 -24.26
CA ALA A 593 -7.41 -7.30 -24.45
C ALA A 593 -7.24 -5.93 -23.80
N VAL A 594 -6.06 -5.67 -23.21
CA VAL A 594 -5.75 -4.53 -22.32
C VAL A 594 -4.42 -3.91 -22.73
#